data_AF-A0A2R6C370-F1
#
_entry.id   AF-A0A2R6C370-F1
#
_cell.length_a   1.000
_cell.length_b   1.000
_cell.length_c   1.000
_cell.angle_alpha   90.00
_cell.angle_beta   90.00
_cell.angle_gamma   90.00
#
_symmetry.space_group_name_H-M   'P 1'
#
loop_
_entity.id
_entity.type
_entity.pdbx_description
1 polymer ?
#
loop_
_entity_poly.entity_id
_entity_poly.type
_entity_poly.pdbx_seq_one_letter_code
_entity_poly.pdbx_strand_id
1 'polypeptide(L)' 'MKYTGVSASTINWHMKRLIDARLVNAKREAQFVRYELAVEKERVLKLLIIQEFGKGLQKLYPK' A
#
# COMPACT_ATOMS: atom_id res chain seq x y z
N MET A 1 12.99 -13.82 -7.68
CA MET A 1 11.89 -13.02 -8.27
C MET A 1 11.72 -11.72 -7.48
N LYS A 2 12.10 -10.57 -8.05
CA LYS A 2 11.76 -9.24 -7.50
C LYS A 2 10.63 -8.69 -8.36
N TYR A 3 9.41 -8.66 -7.81
CA TYR A 3 8.17 -8.42 -8.56
C TYR A 3 7.93 -6.96 -8.98
N THR A 4 8.73 -6.00 -8.54
CA THR A 4 8.34 -4.57 -8.62
C THR A 4 9.40 -3.62 -9.17
N GLY A 5 10.63 -4.07 -9.44
CA GLY A 5 11.74 -3.17 -9.82
C GLY A 5 12.15 -2.16 -8.73
N VAL A 6 11.55 -2.24 -7.54
CA VAL A 6 11.75 -1.33 -6.41
C VAL A 6 12.70 -1.97 -5.38
N SER A 7 13.50 -1.14 -4.69
CA SER A 7 14.42 -1.60 -3.66
C SER A 7 13.68 -2.27 -2.49
N ALA A 8 14.33 -3.23 -1.82
CA ALA A 8 13.75 -3.90 -0.65
C ALA A 8 13.40 -2.91 0.48
N SER A 9 14.26 -1.91 0.71
CA SER A 9 14.04 -0.87 1.72
C SER A 9 12.80 -0.03 1.42
N THR A 10 12.58 0.30 0.14
CA THR A 10 11.40 1.05 -0.31
C THR A 10 10.13 0.21 -0.13
N ILE A 11 10.16 -1.08 -0.48
CA ILE A 11 9.03 -2.00 -0.23
C ILE A 11 8.72 -2.08 1.27
N ASN A 12 9.74 -2.26 2.12
CA ASN A 12 9.57 -2.32 3.57
C ASN A 12 8.95 -1.03 4.13
N TRP A 13 9.38 0.13 3.63
CA TRP A 13 8.80 1.41 4.02
C TRP A 13 7.31 1.49 3.67
N HIS A 14 6.93 1.07 2.46
CA HIS A 14 5.52 1.02 2.06
C HIS A 14 4.71 0.05 2.92
N MET A 15 5.21 -1.16 3.16
CA MET A 15 4.52 -2.17 3.97
C MET A 15 4.28 -1.67 5.40
N LYS A 16 5.27 -1.00 6.01
CA LYS A 16 5.10 -0.39 7.32
C LYS A 16 3.93 0.60 7.35
N ARG A 17 3.86 1.50 6.36
CA ARG A 17 2.76 2.47 6.26
C ARG A 17 1.40 1.83 6.06
N LEU A 18 1.33 0.75 5.28
CA LEU A 18 0.09 0.00 5.06
C LEU A 18 -0.38 -0.73 6.33
N ILE A 19 0.55 -1.22 7.15
CA ILE A 19 0.26 -1.80 8.46
C ILE A 19 -0.23 -0.71 9.43
N ASP A 20 0.48 0.42 9.51
CA ASP A 20 0.08 1.55 10.37
C ASP A 20 -1.33 2.07 10.01
N ALA A 21 -1.68 2.05 8.72
CA ALA A 21 -3.01 2.40 8.22
C ALA A 21 -4.06 1.29 8.37
N ARG A 22 -3.69 0.12 8.93
CA ARG A 22 -4.53 -1.07 9.11
C ARG A 22 -5.15 -1.58 7.80
N LEU A 23 -4.43 -1.46 6.69
CA LEU A 23 -4.82 -1.99 5.39
C LEU A 23 -4.22 -3.38 5.13
N VAL A 24 -3.08 -3.67 5.75
CA VAL A 24 -2.33 -4.91 5.60
C VAL A 24 -1.96 -5.45 6.98
N ASN A 25 -2.10 -6.76 7.15
CA ASN A 25 -1.57 -7.50 8.29
C ASN A 25 -0.25 -8.16 7.89
N ALA A 26 0.68 -8.25 8.84
CA ALA A 26 1.92 -8.98 8.69
C ALA A 26 1.93 -10.19 9.62
N LYS A 27 2.24 -11.37 9.08
CA LYS A 27 2.37 -12.62 9.82
C LYS A 27 3.76 -13.20 9.57
N ARG A 28 4.49 -13.49 10.64
CA ARG A 28 5.79 -14.16 10.53
C ARG A 28 5.56 -15.66 10.33
N GLU A 29 6.11 -16.20 9.24
CA GLU A 29 6.06 -17.62 8.89
C GLU A 29 7.51 -18.10 8.70
N ALA A 30 8.07 -18.69 9.76
CA ALA A 30 9.48 -19.08 9.86
C ALA A 30 10.44 -17.91 9.54
N GLN A 31 11.18 -18.02 8.44
CA GLN A 31 12.14 -17.01 7.96
C GLN A 31 11.49 -15.92 7.10
N PHE A 32 10.21 -16.06 6.75
CA PHE A 32 9.48 -15.14 5.89
C PHE A 32 8.45 -14.32 6.66
N VAL A 33 8.13 -13.15 6.13
CA VAL A 33 6.98 -12.35 6.57
C VAL A 33 5.97 -12.36 5.44
N ARG A 34 4.80 -12.91 5.72
CA ARG A 34 3.66 -12.94 4.81
C ARG A 34 2.75 -11.76 5.10
N TYR A 35 2.34 -11.07 4.05
CA TYR A 35 1.45 -9.92 4.13
C TYR A 35 0.08 -10.27 3.55
N GLU A 36 -0.98 -9.91 4.24
CA GLU A 36 -2.36 -10.18 3.83
C GLU A 36 -3.21 -8.93 4.00
N LEU A 37 -4.26 -8.77 3.18
CA LEU A 37 -5.18 -7.64 3.34
C LEU A 37 -5.90 -7.76 4.69
N ALA A 38 -5.88 -6.68 5.47
CA ALA A 38 -6.63 -6.57 6.71
C ALA A 38 -8.07 -6.11 6.49
N VAL A 39 -8.42 -5.77 5.24
CA VAL A 39 -9.68 -5.15 4.86
C VAL A 39 -10.21 -5.75 3.58
N GLU A 40 -11.51 -5.64 3.36
CA GLU A 40 -12.19 -5.99 2.11
C GLU A 40 -11.51 -5.32 0.91
N LYS A 41 -11.34 -6.06 -0.19
CA LYS A 41 -10.64 -5.61 -1.39
C LYS A 41 -11.28 -4.34 -1.97
N GLU A 42 -12.60 -4.23 -1.90
CA GLU A 42 -13.41 -3.10 -2.35
C GLU A 42 -13.03 -1.81 -1.62
N ARG A 43 -12.67 -1.91 -0.34
CA ARG A 43 -12.21 -0.75 0.44
C ARG A 43 -10.86 -0.25 -0.08
N VAL A 44 -9.95 -1.16 -0.42
CA VAL A 44 -8.64 -0.81 -1.01
C VAL A 44 -8.84 -0.13 -2.36
N LEU A 45 -9.72 -0.67 -3.20
CA LEU A 45 -10.04 -0.09 -4.51
C LEU A 45 -10.64 1.32 -4.38
N LYS A 46 -11.57 1.53 -3.44
CA LYS A 46 -12.13 2.87 -3.17
C LYS A 46 -11.04 3.87 -2.76
N LEU A 47 -10.12 3.47 -1.90
CA LEU A 47 -9.00 4.32 -1.47
C LEU A 47 -8.06 4.66 -2.63
N LEU A 48 -7.77 3.69 -3.50
CA LEU A 48 -6.96 3.92 -4.70
C LEU A 48 -7.64 4.90 -5.66
N ILE A 49 -8.93 4.72 -5.91
CA ILE A 49 -9.74 5.64 -6.71
C ILE A 49 -9.65 7.05 -6.12
N ILE A 50 -9.95 7.23 -4.83
CA ILE A 50 -9.89 8.53 -4.17
C ILE A 50 -8.48 9.16 -4.27
N GLN A 51 -7.42 8.37 -4.12
CA GLN A 51 -6.05 8.86 -4.26
C GLN A 51 -5.76 9.37 -5.67
N GLU A 52 -6.12 8.62 -6.72
CA GLU A 52 -5.89 9.02 -8.10
C GLU A 52 -6.74 10.23 -8.51
N PHE A 53 -8.00 10.29 -8.08
CA PHE A 53 -8.85 11.46 -8.25
C PHE A 53 -8.30 12.69 -7.50
N GLY A 54 -7.79 12.50 -6.28
CA GLY A 54 -7.14 13.56 -5.49
C GLY A 54 -5.89 14.13 -6.16
N LYS A 55 -5.06 13.27 -6.77
CA LYS A 55 -3.92 13.73 -7.60
C LYS A 55 -4.39 14.51 -8.82
N GLY A 56 -5.49 14.09 -9.45
CA GLY A 56 -6.12 14.80 -10.56
C GLY A 56 -6.55 16.21 -10.16
N LEU A 57 -7.19 16.35 -9.00
CA LEU A 57 -7.60 17.66 -8.47
C LEU A 57 -6.39 18.55 -8.12
N GLN A 58 -5.33 18.00 -7.54
CA GLN A 58 -4.12 18.76 -7.22
C GLN A 58 -3.36 19.20 -8.47
N LYS A 59 -3.47 18.46 -9.58
CA LYS A 59 -2.96 18.85 -10.89
C LYS A 59 -3.79 19.97 -11.55
N LEU A 60 -5.11 19.98 -11.30
CA LEU A 60 -6.03 21.00 -11.82
C LEU A 60 -6.02 22.29 -10.99
N TYR A 61 -5.68 22.21 -9.70
CA TYR A 61 -5.55 23.35 -8.79
C TYR A 61 -4.22 23.28 -8.02
N PRO A 62 -3.09 23.58 -8.69
CA PRO A 62 -1.82 23.76 -7.98
C PRO A 62 -1.91 25.01 -7.10
N LYS A 63 -1.47 24.88 -5.84
CA LYS A 63 -1.31 26.01 -4.91
C LYS A 63 -0.16 26.91 -5.34
#